data_AF-A0A2S6TJQ2-F1
#
_entry.id   AF-A0A2S6TJQ2-F1
#
_cell.length_a   1.000
_cell.length_b   1.000
_cell.length_c   1.000
_cell.angle_alpha   90.00
_cell.angle_beta   90.00
_cell.angle_gamma   90.00
#
_symmetry.space_group_name_H-M   'P 1'
#
loop_
_entity.id
_entity.type
_entity.pdbx_description
1 polymer ?
#
loop_
_entity_poly.entity_id
_entity_poly.type
_entity_poly.pdbx_seq_one_letter_code
_entity_poly.pdbx_strand_id
1 'polypeptide(L)' 'MERDPSTEYSEMTNVGVSREEVEAAIRKLIQWAGDDPDREGLIDTPKRVAKAFQEFFSGYAMDPTDYLARTSRKLTAMTK' A
#
# COMPACT_ATOMS: atom_id res chain seq x y z
N MET A 1 -23.32 24.60 -5.05
CA MET A 1 -22.86 23.53 -4.15
C MET A 1 -21.75 22.82 -4.90
N GLU A 2 -20.50 23.26 -4.69
CA GLU A 2 -19.33 22.61 -5.29
C GLU A 2 -19.28 21.18 -4.76
N ARG A 3 -19.35 20.21 -5.69
CA ARG A 3 -19.13 18.81 -5.38
C ARG A 3 -17.65 18.69 -4.99
N ASP A 4 -17.37 18.28 -3.75
CA ASP A 4 -16.01 18.07 -3.29
C ASP A 4 -15.36 16.90 -4.06
N PRO A 5 -14.31 17.13 -4.86
CA PRO A 5 -13.65 16.09 -5.64
C PRO A 5 -12.99 15.01 -4.77
N SER A 6 -12.81 15.24 -3.46
CA SER A 6 -12.23 14.24 -2.54
C SER A 6 -13.11 12.99 -2.36
N THR A 7 -14.43 13.11 -2.59
CA THR A 7 -15.38 12.00 -2.41
C THR A 7 -15.26 10.95 -3.54
N GLU A 8 -14.86 11.36 -4.75
CA GLU A 8 -14.80 10.48 -5.93
C GLU A 8 -13.55 9.55 -5.92
N TYR A 9 -12.48 9.96 -5.23
CA TYR A 9 -11.26 9.14 -5.12
C TYR A 9 -11.38 7.97 -4.12
N SER A 10 -12.34 8.03 -3.20
CA SER A 10 -12.49 7.03 -2.13
C SER A 10 -13.10 5.71 -2.60
N GLU A 11 -13.80 5.69 -3.74
CA GLU A 11 -14.48 4.48 -4.25
C GLU A 11 -13.62 3.61 -5.17
N MET A 12 -12.38 4.03 -5.46
CA MET A 12 -11.41 3.23 -6.22
C MET A 12 -10.80 2.12 -5.35
N THR A 13 -11.62 1.36 -4.64
CA THR A 13 -11.18 0.31 -3.72
C THR A 13 -10.86 -0.96 -4.50
N ASN A 14 -9.56 -1.09 -4.80
CA ASN A 14 -8.83 -2.30 -5.20
C ASN A 14 -9.61 -3.37 -5.99
N VAL A 15 -9.60 -3.24 -7.31
CA VAL A 15 -10.15 -4.22 -8.25
C VAL A 15 -9.32 -5.50 -8.24
N GLY A 16 -9.52 -6.39 -7.25
CA GLY A 16 -9.15 -7.82 -7.32
C GLY A 16 -7.80 -8.22 -7.93
N VAL A 17 -6.76 -7.38 -7.84
CA VAL A 17 -5.48 -7.63 -8.52
C VAL A 17 -4.72 -8.72 -7.77
N SER A 18 -4.34 -9.78 -8.49
CA SER A 18 -3.58 -10.89 -7.92
C SER A 18 -2.12 -10.52 -7.66
N ARG A 19 -1.46 -11.30 -6.79
CA ARG A 19 -0.04 -11.12 -6.50
C ARG A 19 0.81 -11.30 -7.75
N GLU A 20 0.45 -12.26 -8.57
CA GLU A 20 1.13 -12.62 -9.81
C GLU A 20 1.09 -11.47 -10.82
N GLU A 21 -0.04 -10.76 -10.90
CA GLU A 21 -0.18 -9.56 -11.74
C GLU A 21 0.71 -8.42 -11.25
N VAL A 22 0.79 -8.20 -9.94
CA VAL A 22 1.68 -7.19 -9.34
C VAL A 22 3.14 -7.52 -9.61
N GLU A 23 3.56 -8.78 -9.40
CA GLU A 23 4.93 -9.21 -9.67
C GLU A 23 5.27 -9.08 -11.17
N ALA A 24 4.34 -9.42 -12.07
CA ALA A 24 4.51 -9.21 -13.51
C ALA A 24 4.63 -7.73 -13.88
N ALA A 25 3.87 -6.84 -13.23
CA ALA A 25 4.01 -5.40 -13.42
C ALA A 25 5.38 -4.90 -12.95
N ILE A 26 5.87 -5.36 -11.80
CA ILE A 26 7.21 -5.00 -11.30
C ILE A 26 8.31 -5.48 -12.26
N ARG A 27 8.18 -6.68 -12.83
CA ARG A 27 9.11 -7.16 -13.87
C ARG A 27 9.16 -6.22 -15.07
N LYS A 28 8.01 -5.69 -15.52
CA LYS A 28 7.95 -4.69 -16.59
C LYS A 28 8.65 -3.39 -16.20
N LEU A 29 8.53 -2.94 -14.95
CA LEU A 29 9.23 -1.75 -14.46
C LEU A 29 10.75 -1.93 -14.45
N ILE A 30 11.24 -3.12 -14.07
CA ILE A 30 12.67 -3.46 -14.11
C ILE A 30 13.20 -3.42 -15.56
N GLN A 31 12.46 -4.03 -16.49
CA GLN A 31 12.81 -4.01 -17.91
C GLN A 31 12.79 -2.59 -18.47
N TRP A 32 11.79 -1.79 -18.10
CA TRP A 32 11.68 -0.39 -18.52
C TRP A 32 12.83 0.47 -17.98
N ALA A 33 13.34 0.15 -16.79
CA ALA A 33 14.53 0.78 -16.22
C ALA A 33 15.85 0.35 -16.92
N GLY A 34 15.81 -0.62 -17.82
CA GLY A 34 16.97 -1.10 -18.59
C GLY A 34 17.75 -2.23 -17.91
N ASP A 35 17.17 -2.92 -16.92
CA ASP A 35 17.79 -4.07 -16.26
C ASP A 35 17.05 -5.38 -16.60
N ASP A 36 17.70 -6.52 -16.39
CA ASP A 36 17.15 -7.86 -16.67
C ASP A 36 16.48 -8.45 -15.42
N PRO A 37 15.15 -8.64 -15.39
CA PRO A 37 14.46 -9.22 -14.24
C PRO A 37 14.80 -10.70 -13.99
N ASP A 38 15.41 -11.40 -14.95
CA ASP A 38 15.76 -12.81 -14.85
C ASP A 38 17.22 -13.06 -14.42
N ARG A 39 18.02 -12.01 -14.21
CA ARG A 39 19.37 -12.16 -13.64
C ARG A 39 19.32 -12.56 -12.17
N GLU A 40 20.32 -13.30 -11.72
CA GLU A 40 20.41 -13.89 -10.36
C GLU A 40 20.04 -12.91 -9.23
N GLY A 41 20.49 -11.65 -9.30
CA GLY A 41 20.22 -10.63 -8.28
C GLY A 41 18.79 -10.05 -8.30
N LEU A 42 17.99 -10.31 -9.33
CA LEU A 42 16.66 -9.72 -9.52
C LEU A 42 15.51 -10.71 -9.62
N ILE A 43 15.77 -12.02 -9.75
CA ILE A 43 14.73 -13.06 -9.82
C ILE A 43 13.71 -12.92 -8.68
N ASP A 44 14.17 -12.68 -7.46
CA ASP A 44 13.31 -12.51 -6.28
C ASP A 44 12.85 -11.07 -6.02
N THR A 45 13.31 -10.09 -6.81
CA THR A 45 12.98 -8.67 -6.60
C THR A 45 11.49 -8.36 -6.76
N PRO A 46 10.77 -8.86 -7.78
CA PRO A 46 9.32 -8.65 -7.89
C PRO A 46 8.57 -9.06 -6.63
N LYS A 47 8.91 -10.24 -6.09
CA LYS A 47 8.32 -10.79 -4.87
C LYS A 47 8.58 -9.91 -3.64
N ARG A 48 9.82 -9.44 -3.47
CA ARG A 48 10.21 -8.58 -2.34
C ARG A 48 9.53 -7.21 -2.41
N VAL A 49 9.45 -6.63 -3.60
CA VAL A 49 8.81 -5.32 -3.82
C VAL A 49 7.30 -5.41 -3.58
N ALA A 50 6.62 -6.44 -4.10
CA ALA A 50 5.20 -6.65 -3.84
C ALA A 50 4.90 -6.76 -2.34
N LYS A 51 5.73 -7.50 -1.59
CA LYS A 51 5.62 -7.60 -0.13
C LYS A 51 5.82 -6.24 0.56
N ALA A 52 6.85 -5.49 0.17
CA ALA A 52 7.13 -4.18 0.74
C ALA A 52 5.96 -3.20 0.52
N PHE A 53 5.33 -3.21 -0.65
CA PHE A 53 4.14 -2.39 -0.93
C PHE A 53 2.97 -2.73 -0.01
N GLN A 54 2.71 -4.02 0.26
CA GLN A 54 1.69 -4.42 1.22
C GLN A 54 1.97 -3.89 2.63
N GLU A 55 3.24 -3.89 3.05
CA GLU A 55 3.65 -3.38 4.35
C GLU A 55 3.50 -1.85 4.42
N PHE A 56 4.02 -1.12 3.42
CA PHE A 56 3.98 0.35 3.37
C PHE A 56 2.56 0.90 3.34
N PHE A 57 1.66 0.21 2.63
CA PHE A 57 0.29 0.65 2.41
C PHE A 57 -0.74 -0.12 3.26
N SER A 58 -0.28 -0.93 4.22
CA SER A 58 -1.14 -1.67 5.14
C SER A 58 -2.12 -0.77 5.91
N GLY A 59 -1.75 0.49 6.13
CA GLY A 59 -2.59 1.49 6.80
C GLY A 59 -3.90 1.80 6.06
N TYR A 60 -3.98 1.64 4.73
CA TYR A 60 -5.22 1.88 3.99
C TYR A 60 -6.29 0.81 4.26
N ALA A 61 -5.89 -0.37 4.75
CA ALA A 61 -6.83 -1.40 5.18
C ALA A 61 -7.26 -1.24 6.65
N MET A 62 -6.70 -0.27 7.39
CA MET A 62 -7.05 -0.01 8.77
C MET A 62 -8.10 1.10 8.84
N ASP A 63 -9.07 0.95 9.74
CA ASP A 63 -9.99 2.04 10.04
C ASP A 63 -9.27 3.16 10.83
N PRO A 64 -9.23 4.40 10.33
CA PRO A 64 -8.57 5.50 11.02
C PRO A 64 -9.23 5.84 12.37
N THR A 65 -10.53 5.58 12.53
CA THR A 65 -11.26 5.85 13.78
C THR A 65 -10.77 4.93 14.91
N ASP A 66 -10.58 3.64 14.60
CA ASP A 66 -10.01 2.66 15.53
C ASP A 66 -8.59 3.03 15.99
N TYR A 67 -7.77 3.57 15.07
CA TYR A 67 -6.40 4.00 15.39
C TYR A 67 -6.39 5.22 16.33
N LEU A 68 -7.25 6.20 16.08
CA LEU A 68 -7.37 7.42 16.90
C LEU A 68 -8.01 7.17 18.28
N ALA A 69 -8.92 6.20 18.39
CA ALA A 69 -9.51 5.82 19.67
C ALA A 69 -8.48 5.27 20.68
N ARG A 70 -7.34 4.76 20.20
CA ARG A 70 -6.28 4.18 21.05
C ARG A 70 -5.36 5.23 21.67
N THR A 71 -5.14 6.37 21.03
CA THR A 71 -4.23 7.43 21.51
C THR A 71 -4.87 8.33 22.56
N SER A 72 -6.18 8.57 22.48
CA SER A 72 -6.92 9.41 23.44
C SER A 72 -6.89 8.86 24.87
N ARG A 73 -6.89 7.53 25.04
CA ARG A 73 -6.84 6.88 26.37
C ARG A 73 -5.56 7.16 27.15
N LYS A 74 -4.44 7.45 26.47
CA LYS A 74 -3.14 7.65 27.12
C LYS A 74 -2.98 9.04 27.75
N LEU A 75 -3.67 10.05 27.22
CA LEU A 75 -3.58 11.42 27.72
C LEU A 75 -4.40 11.63 29.01
N THR A 76 -5.55 10.96 29.15
CA THR A 76 -6.40 11.11 30.34
C THR A 76 -5.78 10.50 31.62
N ALA A 77 -4.88 9.53 31.49
CA ALA A 77 -4.20 8.89 32.63
C ALA A 77 -3.03 9.72 33.21
N MET A 78 -2.63 10.81 32.54
CA MET A 78 -1.49 11.64 32.93
C MET A 78 -1.94 13.00 33.53
N THR A 79 -3.25 13.19 33.72
CA THR A 79 -3.86 14.44 34.23
C THR A 79 -4.74 14.22 35.47
N LYS A 80 -4.54 13.12 36.20
CA LYS A 80 -5.13 12.89 37.52
C LYS A 80 -4.06 12.36 38.48
#